data_AF-A0A7C1JNA5-F1
#
_entry.id   AF-A0A7C1JNA5-F1
#
_cell.length_a   1.000
_cell.length_b   1.000
_cell.length_c   1.000
_cell.angle_alpha   90.00
_cell.angle_beta   90.00
_cell.angle_gamma   90.00
#
_symmetry.space_group_name_H-M   'P 1'
#
loop_
_entity.id
_entity.type
_entity.pdbx_description
1 polymer ?
#
loop_
_entity_poly.entity_id
_entity_poly.type
_entity_poly.pdbx_seq_one_letter_code
_entity_poly.pdbx_strand_id
1 'polypeptide(L)'
;IALASVLKEEGFIKDYEVIADNKQGIIRIYLKYGANKERVISGLRRISKPGRRVYARKDQVPRVLGGYGIAILSTSKGIMTDKQARKLGLGGEVLCYVW
;
A
#
# COMPACT_ATOMS: atom_id res chain seq x y z
N ILE A 1 -5.89 -3.21 -8.54
CA ILE A 1 -5.46 -1.95 -9.20
C ILE A 1 -5.15 -0.86 -8.17
N ALA A 2 -6.09 -0.46 -7.31
CA ALA A 2 -5.87 0.63 -6.33
C ALA A 2 -4.57 0.53 -5.51
N LEU A 3 -4.22 -0.66 -5.00
CA LEU A 3 -2.96 -0.87 -4.28
C LEU A 3 -1.72 -0.52 -5.13
N ALA A 4 -1.71 -0.89 -6.40
CA ALA A 4 -0.61 -0.56 -7.31
C ALA A 4 -0.51 0.95 -7.57
N SER A 5 -1.66 1.65 -7.65
CA SER A 5 -1.70 3.12 -7.75
C SER A 5 -1.03 3.77 -6.54
N VAL A 6 -1.40 3.37 -5.33
CA VAL A 6 -0.79 3.89 -4.09
C VAL A 6 0.72 3.62 -4.06
N LEU A 7 1.17 2.42 -4.45
CA LEU A 7 2.59 2.11 -4.51
C LEU A 7 3.36 2.95 -5.55
N LYS A 8 2.72 3.31 -6.66
CA LYS A 8 3.30 4.19 -7.69
C LYS A 8 3.37 5.63 -7.19
N GLU A 9 2.28 6.13 -6.61
CA GLU A 9 2.18 7.50 -6.07
C GLU A 9 3.20 7.74 -4.94
N GLU A 10 3.38 6.76 -4.05
CA GLU A 10 4.39 6.82 -2.98
C GLU A 10 5.81 6.47 -3.46
N GLY A 11 5.97 6.12 -4.75
CA GLY A 11 7.27 5.95 -5.40
C GLY A 11 7.99 4.63 -5.11
N PHE A 12 7.29 3.62 -4.56
CA PHE A 12 7.83 2.27 -4.31
C PHE A 12 8.00 1.44 -5.57
N ILE A 13 7.13 1.65 -6.56
CA ILE A 13 7.24 1.05 -7.90
C ILE A 13 7.44 2.15 -8.94
N LYS A 14 8.04 1.79 -10.09
CA LYS A 14 8.24 2.73 -11.20
C LYS A 14 6.92 2.96 -11.92
N ASP A 15 6.23 1.87 -12.25
CA ASP A 15 4.92 1.93 -12.91
C ASP A 15 4.16 0.60 -12.78
N TYR A 16 2.91 0.58 -13.21
CA TYR A 16 2.14 -0.63 -13.46
C TYR A 16 1.26 -0.49 -14.71
N GLU A 17 0.96 -1.60 -15.37
CA GLU A 17 0.06 -1.69 -16.51
C GLU A 17 -1.03 -2.73 -16.23
N VAL A 18 -2.23 -2.49 -16.75
CA VAL A 18 -3.33 -3.46 -16.75
C VAL A 18 -3.51 -3.97 -18.16
N ILE A 19 -3.27 -5.27 -18.36
CA ILE A 19 -3.28 -5.92 -19.66
C ILE A 19 -4.49 -6.86 -19.71
N ALA A 20 -5.37 -6.68 -20.70
CA ALA A 20 -6.48 -7.59 -20.93
C ALA A 20 -5.97 -8.92 -21.51
N ASP A 21 -6.47 -10.03 -20.98
CA ASP A 21 -6.07 -11.39 -21.40
C ASP A 21 -7.28 -12.29 -21.74
N ASN A 22 -8.44 -11.68 -22.02
CA ASN A 22 -9.75 -12.34 -22.18
C ASN A 22 -10.18 -13.19 -20.97
N LYS A 23 -9.57 -12.98 -19.80
CA LYS A 23 -9.95 -13.58 -18.51
C LYS A 23 -10.17 -12.47 -17.48
N GLN A 24 -9.42 -12.47 -16.38
CA GLN A 24 -9.50 -11.50 -15.29
C GLN A 24 -8.53 -10.30 -15.46
N GLY A 25 -7.69 -10.34 -16.49
CA GLY A 25 -6.62 -9.36 -16.71
C GLY A 25 -5.34 -9.66 -15.91
N ILE A 26 -4.25 -9.08 -16.38
CA ILE A 26 -2.92 -9.17 -15.77
C ILE A 26 -2.49 -7.78 -15.31
N ILE A 27 -1.96 -7.69 -14.09
CA ILE A 27 -1.29 -6.48 -13.60
C ILE A 27 0.21 -6.70 -13.75
N ARG A 28 0.82 -6.00 -14.71
CA ARG A 28 2.27 -5.97 -14.87
C ARG A 28 2.83 -4.86 -14.01
N ILE A 29 3.75 -5.18 -13.09
CA ILE A 29 4.38 -4.21 -12.20
C ILE A 29 5.84 -4.01 -12.61
N TYR A 30 6.24 -2.74 -12.76
CA TYR A 30 7.62 -2.34 -13.02
C TYR A 30 8.26 -1.89 -11.71
N LEU A 31 9.16 -2.71 -11.17
CA LEU A 31 9.88 -2.41 -9.93
C LEU A 31 10.83 -1.22 -10.12
N LYS A 32 11.03 -0.46 -9.04
CA LYS A 32 11.98 0.65 -9.00
C LYS A 32 13.26 0.23 -8.29
N TYR A 33 14.39 0.62 -8.88
CA TYR A 33 15.73 0.42 -8.33
C TYR A 33 16.49 1.74 -8.35
N GLY A 34 17.36 1.96 -7.39
CA GLY A 34 18.24 3.14 -7.33
C GLY A 34 19.47 3.01 -8.24
N ALA A 35 20.35 4.01 -8.20
CA ALA A 35 21.50 4.13 -9.11
C ALA A 35 22.43 2.90 -9.09
N ASN A 36 22.60 2.30 -7.90
CA ASN A 36 23.44 1.12 -7.69
C ASN A 36 22.65 -0.19 -7.66
N LYS A 37 21.49 -0.26 -8.34
CA LYS A 37 20.55 -1.40 -8.30
C LYS A 37 20.04 -1.73 -6.89
N GLU A 38 20.11 -0.78 -5.97
CA GLU A 38 19.51 -0.89 -4.64
C GLU A 38 17.99 -1.00 -4.75
N ARG A 39 17.40 -1.82 -3.88
CA ARG A 39 15.96 -2.07 -3.86
C ARG A 39 15.26 -0.91 -3.16
N VAL A 40 14.26 -0.31 -3.79
CA VAL A 40 13.45 0.74 -3.16
C VAL A 40 12.50 0.14 -2.12
N ILE A 41 11.99 -1.07 -2.35
CA ILE A 41 11.20 -1.81 -1.36
C ILE A 41 12.15 -2.68 -0.55
N SER A 42 12.29 -2.38 0.73
CA SER A 42 13.06 -3.16 1.70
C SER A 42 12.23 -4.31 2.28
N GLY A 43 10.92 -4.11 2.43
CA GLY A 43 10.01 -5.05 3.07
C GLY A 43 8.55 -4.82 2.70
N LEU A 44 7.80 -5.92 2.63
CA LEU A 44 6.35 -5.93 2.45
C LEU A 44 5.74 -6.95 3.39
N ARG A 45 4.75 -6.52 4.18
CA ARG A 45 4.08 -7.39 5.15
C ARG A 45 2.58 -7.20 5.14
N ARG A 46 1.83 -8.28 4.88
CA ARG A 46 0.37 -8.31 5.03
C ARG A 46 0.00 -8.34 6.51
N ILE A 47 -0.90 -7.43 6.92
CA ILE A 47 -1.33 -7.26 8.30
C ILE A 47 -2.69 -7.91 8.50
N SER A 48 -3.73 -7.43 7.84
CA SER A 48 -5.04 -8.08 7.85
C SER A 48 -5.05 -9.33 6.98
N LYS A 49 -5.36 -10.48 7.59
CA LYS A 49 -5.45 -11.79 6.92
C LYS A 49 -6.86 -12.36 7.11
N PRO A 50 -7.34 -13.26 6.23
CA PRO A 50 -8.70 -13.81 6.33
C PRO A 50 -9.05 -14.40 7.71
N GLY A 51 -8.13 -15.11 8.35
CA GLY A 51 -8.33 -15.69 9.69
C GLY A 51 -8.21 -14.69 10.86
N ARG A 52 -7.67 -13.49 10.61
CA ARG A 52 -7.62 -12.41 11.61
C ARG A 52 -7.58 -11.06 10.92
N ARG A 53 -8.74 -10.40 10.91
CA ARG A 53 -8.88 -9.05 10.39
C ARG A 53 -8.34 -8.03 11.38
N VAL A 54 -7.66 -7.02 10.86
CA VAL A 54 -7.04 -5.97 11.68
C VAL A 54 -7.63 -4.63 11.26
N TYR A 55 -8.32 -3.97 12.18
CA TYR A 55 -8.92 -2.65 11.98
C TYR A 55 -8.28 -1.64 12.93
N ALA A 56 -8.14 -0.40 12.46
CA ALA A 56 -7.64 0.72 13.23
C ALA A 56 -8.69 1.83 13.24
N ARG A 57 -8.93 2.43 14.42
CA ARG A 57 -9.68 3.67 14.53
C ARG A 57 -8.84 4.84 14.01
N LYS A 58 -9.47 5.99 13.72
CA LYS A 58 -8.79 7.18 13.15
C LYS A 58 -7.61 7.69 14.00
N ASP A 59 -7.71 7.51 15.31
CA ASP A 59 -6.73 7.89 16.33
C ASP A 59 -5.66 6.81 16.56
N GLN A 60 -5.89 5.60 16.04
CA GLN A 60 -5.02 4.43 16.23
C GLN A 60 -4.39 3.96 14.91
N VAL A 61 -4.41 4.79 13.87
CA VAL A 61 -3.78 4.46 12.59
C VAL A 61 -2.28 4.24 12.82
N PRO A 62 -1.74 3.06 12.49
CA PRO A 62 -0.37 2.70 12.80
C PRO A 62 0.63 3.52 11.97
N ARG A 63 1.82 3.73 12.53
CA ARG A 63 2.98 4.28 11.83
C ARG A 63 4.00 3.17 11.59
N VAL A 64 4.47 3.04 10.35
CA VAL A 64 5.47 2.04 9.98
C VAL A 64 6.85 2.67 10.05
N LEU A 65 7.77 2.04 10.81
CA LEU A 65 9.13 2.54 11.04
C LEU A 65 9.16 4.03 11.41
N GLY A 66 8.32 4.47 12.35
CA GLY A 66 8.27 5.89 12.77
C GLY A 66 7.80 6.89 11.69
N GLY A 67 7.37 6.41 10.52
CA GLY A 67 6.95 7.24 9.37
C GLY A 67 7.86 7.12 8.13
N TYR A 68 8.93 6.32 8.22
CA TYR A 68 9.80 5.99 7.07
C TYR A 68 9.18 4.93 6.14
N GLY A 69 8.27 4.10 6.65
CA GLY A 69 7.42 3.26 5.83
C GLY A 69 5.99 3.80 5.75
N ILE A 70 5.15 3.10 5.00
CA ILE A 70 3.73 3.39 4.89
C ILE A 70 2.90 2.20 5.37
N ALA A 71 1.76 2.51 6.00
CA ALA A 71 0.68 1.55 6.15
C ALA A 71 -0.41 1.88 5.12
N ILE A 72 -0.93 0.84 4.46
CA ILE A 72 -2.00 0.98 3.47
C ILE A 72 -3.29 0.47 4.10
N LEU A 73 -4.31 1.32 4.11
CA LEU A 73 -5.59 1.07 4.76
C LEU A 73 -6.72 1.05 3.73
N SER A 74 -7.66 0.14 3.92
CA SER A 74 -8.98 0.21 3.30
C SER A 74 -9.91 1.02 4.20
N THR A 75 -10.35 2.18 3.72
CA THR A 75 -11.25 3.08 4.46
C THR A 75 -12.59 3.19 3.75
N SER A 76 -13.56 3.88 4.36
CA SER A 76 -14.85 4.18 3.73
C SER A 76 -14.74 5.06 2.47
N LYS A 77 -13.60 5.74 2.26
CA LYS A 77 -13.33 6.57 1.07
C LYS A 77 -12.33 5.91 0.10
N GLY A 78 -12.12 4.60 0.24
CA GLY A 78 -11.21 3.83 -0.61
C GLY A 78 -9.88 3.49 0.06
N ILE A 79 -8.96 2.94 -0.74
CA ILE A 79 -7.64 2.51 -0.30
C ILE A 79 -6.69 3.70 -0.33
N MET A 80 -5.99 3.95 0.77
CA MET A 80 -5.11 5.11 0.93
C MET A 80 -3.99 4.83 1.94
N THR A 81 -3.02 5.73 2.03
CA THR A 81 -1.94 5.62 3.02
C THR A 81 -2.38 6.07 4.42
N ASP A 82 -1.62 5.67 5.43
CA ASP A 82 -1.81 6.09 6.81
C ASP A 82 -1.71 7.61 7.00
N LYS A 83 -0.84 8.28 6.23
CA LYS A 83 -0.73 9.75 6.22
C LYS A 83 -2.02 10.39 5.70
N GLN A 84 -2.55 9.89 4.59
CA GLN A 84 -3.82 10.37 4.02
C GLN A 84 -5.00 10.08 4.95
N ALA A 85 -5.09 8.87 5.51
CA ALA A 85 -6.14 8.49 6.45
C ALA A 85 -6.15 9.38 7.70
N ARG A 86 -4.97 9.66 8.29
CA ARG A 86 -4.83 10.59 9.41
C ARG A 86 -5.25 12.02 9.06
N LYS A 87 -4.86 12.52 7.89
CA LYS A 87 -5.26 13.85 7.40
C LYS A 87 -6.78 13.98 7.23
N LEU A 88 -7.44 12.92 6.76
CA LEU A 88 -8.89 12.88 6.56
C LEU A 88 -9.67 12.47 7.82
N GLY A 89 -8.98 12.14 8.92
CA GLY A 89 -9.61 11.68 10.16
C GLY A 89 -10.33 10.34 10.03
N LEU A 90 -9.83 9.44 9.17
CA LEU A 90 -10.45 8.15 8.88
C LEU A 90 -9.67 7.00 9.52
N GLY A 91 -10.42 6.00 10.00
CA GLY A 91 -9.91 4.67 10.31
C GLY A 91 -10.17 3.69 9.15
N GLY A 92 -9.91 2.41 9.38
CA GLY A 92 -10.15 1.38 8.37
C GLY A 92 -9.50 0.03 8.67
N GLU A 93 -9.58 -0.88 7.71
CA GLU A 93 -8.84 -2.16 7.73
C GLU A 93 -7.38 -1.91 7.35
N VAL A 94 -6.44 -2.39 8.16
CA VAL A 94 -5.01 -2.28 7.88
C VAL A 94 -4.57 -3.44 6.99
N LEU A 95 -4.40 -3.17 5.68
CA LEU A 95 -4.14 -4.22 4.69
C LEU A 95 -2.71 -4.74 4.76
N CYS A 96 -1.74 -3.83 4.60
CA CYS A 96 -0.32 -4.16 4.57
C CYS A 96 0.55 -2.97 4.96
N TYR A 97 1.79 -3.29 5.31
CA TYR A 97 2.87 -2.35 5.54
C TYR A 97 3.92 -2.54 4.44
N VAL A 98 4.51 -1.42 4.01
CA VAL A 98 5.58 -1.37 3.02
C VAL A 98 6.65 -0.40 3.47
N TRP A 99 7.92 -0.78 3.34
CA TRP A 99 9.10 0.03 3.68
C TRP A 99 10.31 -0.47 2.91
#